data_AF-A0A7X7ZR73-F1
#
_entry.id   AF-A0A7X7ZR73-F1
#
_cell.length_a   1.000
_cell.length_b   1.000
_cell.length_c   1.000
_cell.angle_alpha   90.00
_cell.angle_beta   90.00
_cell.angle_gamma   90.00
#
_symmetry.space_group_name_H-M   'P 1'
#
loop_
_entity.id
_entity.type
_entity.pdbx_description
1 polymer ?
#
loop_
_entity_poly.entity_id
_entity_poly.type
_entity_poly.pdbx_seq_one_letter_code
_entity_poly.pdbx_strand_id
1 'polypeptide(L)'
;MIAKYEHLETMTPAEKFSAVANLKEKLEENFVSLGQLLSEIKRSKIFRMKGYESFKDFVESEYSLSGSLAGKLAAVFDVFIDEMDVDEGTIREIGFDRLQMIQPLVRKADWALRDEWVQKAEEMPTKDLRNHIKELKKEEKEKEIDPKKVFIDQYLERMTGILNCSRTELNYKLALFFQDADPEHVKNVVRERQRSFENELNKEESP
;
A
#
# COMPACT_ATOMS: atom_id res chain seq x y z
N MET A 1 -39.58 -17.77 -6.90
CA MET A 1 -38.59 -16.86 -6.26
C MET A 1 -38.75 -15.44 -6.79
N ILE A 2 -39.86 -14.74 -6.44
CA ILE A 2 -40.17 -13.39 -6.99
C ILE A 2 -40.26 -12.32 -5.88
N ALA A 3 -40.60 -12.71 -4.65
CA ALA A 3 -40.92 -11.78 -3.57
C ALA A 3 -39.78 -10.88 -3.04
N LYS A 4 -38.50 -11.20 -3.31
CA LYS A 4 -37.36 -10.47 -2.71
C LYS A 4 -37.10 -9.10 -3.35
N TYR A 5 -37.52 -8.92 -4.61
CA TYR A 5 -37.30 -7.68 -5.36
C TYR A 5 -38.53 -6.75 -5.35
N GLU A 6 -39.75 -7.28 -5.19
CA GLU A 6 -41.00 -6.48 -5.11
C GLU A 6 -40.95 -5.43 -4.00
N HIS A 7 -40.34 -5.73 -2.86
CA HIS A 7 -40.22 -4.79 -1.74
C HIS A 7 -39.32 -3.58 -2.07
N LEU A 8 -38.32 -3.73 -2.95
CA LEU A 8 -37.46 -2.61 -3.35
C LEU A 8 -38.14 -1.67 -4.35
N GLU A 9 -39.08 -2.18 -5.16
CA GLU A 9 -39.83 -1.37 -6.12
C GLU A 9 -40.88 -0.49 -5.45
N THR A 10 -41.42 -0.93 -4.31
CA THR A 10 -42.44 -0.17 -3.56
C THR A 10 -41.87 0.88 -2.61
N MET A 11 -40.56 0.88 -2.35
CA MET A 11 -39.93 1.87 -1.48
C MET A 11 -39.75 3.21 -2.19
N THR A 12 -40.08 4.29 -1.48
CA THR A 12 -39.76 5.65 -1.87
C THR A 12 -38.23 5.89 -1.89
N PRO A 13 -37.75 6.92 -2.60
CA PRO A 13 -36.32 7.26 -2.59
C PRO A 13 -35.76 7.51 -1.18
N ALA A 14 -36.52 8.18 -0.31
CA ALA A 14 -36.10 8.45 1.07
C ALA A 14 -35.92 7.14 1.88
N GLU A 15 -36.87 6.22 1.78
CA GLU A 15 -36.78 4.91 2.43
C GLU A 15 -35.58 4.10 1.92
N LYS A 16 -35.27 4.20 0.62
CA LYS A 16 -34.08 3.55 0.04
C LYS A 16 -32.80 4.12 0.63
N PHE A 17 -32.68 5.44 0.78
CA PHE A 17 -31.50 6.07 1.40
C PHE A 17 -31.36 5.68 2.88
N SER A 18 -32.45 5.69 3.65
CA SER A 18 -32.44 5.24 5.04
C SER A 18 -32.07 3.76 5.16
N ALA A 19 -32.58 2.91 4.27
CA ALA A 19 -32.22 1.49 4.26
C ALA A 19 -30.74 1.27 3.95
N VAL A 20 -30.16 2.03 3.00
CA VAL A 20 -28.72 1.98 2.72
C VAL A 20 -27.91 2.41 3.95
N ALA A 21 -28.29 3.50 4.62
CA ALA A 21 -27.61 3.98 5.82
C ALA A 21 -27.61 2.93 6.94
N ASN A 22 -28.78 2.33 7.22
CA ASN A 22 -28.93 1.30 8.25
C ASN A 22 -28.14 0.01 7.91
N LEU A 23 -28.11 -0.39 6.64
CA LEU A 23 -27.33 -1.55 6.21
C LEU A 23 -25.83 -1.27 6.28
N LYS A 24 -25.40 -0.05 5.94
CA LYS A 24 -24.02 0.40 6.09
C LYS A 24 -23.60 0.32 7.55
N GLU A 25 -24.39 0.88 8.46
CA GLU A 25 -24.09 0.85 9.91
C GLU A 25 -23.92 -0.58 10.40
N LYS A 26 -24.84 -1.49 10.06
CA LYS A 26 -24.71 -2.91 10.40
C LYS A 26 -23.46 -3.57 9.81
N LEU A 27 -23.03 -3.18 8.61
CA LEU A 27 -21.78 -3.67 8.05
C LEU A 27 -20.58 -3.18 8.87
N GLU A 28 -20.62 -1.95 9.36
CA GLU A 28 -19.55 -1.41 10.20
C GLU A 28 -19.47 -2.14 11.55
N GLU A 29 -20.61 -2.40 12.19
CA GLU A 29 -20.64 -3.18 13.43
C GLU A 29 -20.08 -4.59 13.22
N ASN A 30 -20.54 -5.25 12.16
CA ASN A 30 -20.15 -6.64 11.89
C ASN A 30 -18.67 -6.78 11.53
N PHE A 31 -18.04 -5.82 10.84
CA PHE A 31 -16.62 -5.99 10.49
C PHE A 31 -15.70 -5.92 11.71
N VAL A 32 -16.04 -5.11 12.73
CA VAL A 32 -15.24 -5.02 13.95
C VAL A 32 -15.27 -6.36 14.68
N SER A 33 -16.47 -6.88 14.96
CA SER A 33 -16.64 -8.17 15.63
C SER A 33 -16.08 -9.33 14.81
N LEU A 34 -16.27 -9.31 13.48
CA LEU A 34 -15.71 -10.33 12.59
C LEU A 34 -14.18 -10.25 12.56
N GLY A 35 -13.60 -9.05 12.50
CA GLY A 35 -12.15 -8.83 12.55
C GLY A 35 -11.52 -9.39 13.81
N GLN A 36 -12.15 -9.15 14.97
CA GLN A 36 -11.74 -9.69 16.26
C GLN A 36 -11.73 -11.23 16.26
N LEU A 37 -12.84 -11.86 15.85
CA LEU A 37 -12.94 -13.33 15.81
C LEU A 37 -11.93 -13.94 14.84
N LEU A 38 -11.77 -13.34 13.66
CA LEU A 38 -10.81 -13.79 12.64
C LEU A 38 -9.36 -13.64 13.14
N SER A 39 -9.04 -12.54 13.83
CA SER A 39 -7.73 -12.34 14.47
C SER A 39 -7.44 -13.45 15.48
N GLU A 40 -8.36 -13.71 16.41
CA GLU A 40 -8.18 -14.70 17.46
C GLU A 40 -8.03 -16.12 16.88
N ILE A 41 -8.91 -16.50 15.94
CA ILE A 41 -8.82 -17.80 15.26
C ILE A 41 -7.48 -17.97 14.54
N LYS A 42 -6.98 -16.90 13.88
CA LYS A 42 -5.73 -16.91 13.15
C LYS A 42 -4.52 -17.00 14.09
N ARG A 43 -4.48 -16.19 15.16
CA ARG A 43 -3.40 -16.13 16.15
C ARG A 43 -3.28 -17.43 16.93
N SER A 44 -4.41 -17.93 17.43
CA SER A 44 -4.49 -19.16 18.23
C SER A 44 -4.53 -20.44 17.38
N LYS A 45 -4.52 -20.31 16.04
CA LYS A 45 -4.57 -21.40 15.07
C LYS A 45 -5.73 -22.37 15.28
N ILE A 46 -6.87 -21.86 15.78
CA ILE A 46 -8.08 -22.66 16.10
C ILE A 46 -8.61 -23.39 14.86
N PHE A 47 -8.39 -22.83 13.66
CA PHE A 47 -8.74 -23.47 12.40
C PHE A 47 -8.14 -24.89 12.22
N ARG A 48 -7.02 -25.20 12.89
CA ARG A 48 -6.43 -26.54 12.89
C ARG A 48 -7.28 -27.58 13.61
N MET A 49 -8.10 -27.18 14.58
CA MET A 49 -9.04 -28.08 15.25
C MET A 49 -10.11 -28.61 14.29
N LYS A 50 -10.37 -27.88 13.21
CA LYS A 50 -11.26 -28.29 12.11
C LYS A 50 -10.52 -29.02 10.97
N GLY A 51 -9.22 -29.31 11.14
CA GLY A 51 -8.43 -30.08 10.17
C GLY A 51 -7.82 -29.24 9.03
N TYR A 52 -7.87 -27.91 9.11
CA TYR A 52 -7.26 -27.04 8.08
C TYR A 52 -5.80 -26.73 8.38
N GLU A 53 -4.94 -26.79 7.36
CA GLU A 53 -3.51 -26.46 7.50
C GLU A 53 -3.24 -24.95 7.56
N SER A 54 -4.05 -24.17 6.82
CA SER A 54 -3.93 -22.72 6.73
C SER A 54 -5.23 -22.00 7.09
N PHE A 55 -5.09 -20.80 7.66
CA PHE A 55 -6.21 -19.92 7.96
C PHE A 55 -7.01 -19.56 6.69
N LYS A 56 -6.32 -19.41 5.56
CA LYS A 56 -6.93 -19.10 4.27
C LYS A 56 -7.89 -20.21 3.83
N ASP A 57 -7.45 -21.45 3.84
CA ASP A 57 -8.26 -22.58 3.38
C ASP A 57 -9.50 -22.75 4.27
N PHE A 58 -9.34 -22.53 5.57
CA PHE A 58 -10.44 -22.53 6.53
C PHE A 58 -11.51 -21.51 6.18
N VAL A 59 -11.15 -20.23 6.03
CA VAL A 59 -12.15 -19.16 5.79
C VAL A 59 -12.81 -19.27 4.41
N GLU A 60 -12.05 -19.73 3.40
CA GLU A 60 -12.57 -19.92 2.04
C GLU A 60 -13.52 -21.11 1.97
N SER A 61 -13.19 -22.23 2.64
CA SER A 61 -14.00 -23.46 2.59
C SER A 61 -15.25 -23.40 3.46
N GLU A 62 -15.16 -22.84 4.67
CA GLU A 62 -16.24 -22.88 5.66
C GLU A 62 -17.22 -21.70 5.53
N TYR A 63 -16.72 -20.54 5.11
CA TYR A 63 -17.50 -19.29 5.14
C TYR A 63 -17.58 -18.59 3.79
N SER A 64 -17.02 -19.17 2.73
CA SER A 64 -16.95 -18.53 1.40
C SER A 64 -16.30 -17.13 1.43
N LEU A 65 -15.42 -16.88 2.39
CA LEU A 65 -14.75 -15.59 2.55
C LEU A 65 -13.35 -15.67 1.95
N SER A 66 -13.01 -14.75 1.04
CA SER A 66 -11.65 -14.73 0.48
C SER A 66 -10.61 -14.56 1.59
N GLY A 67 -9.51 -15.32 1.54
CA GLY A 67 -8.45 -15.23 2.54
C GLY A 67 -7.84 -13.84 2.64
N SER A 68 -7.83 -13.08 1.52
CA SER A 68 -7.40 -11.69 1.50
C SER A 68 -8.31 -10.78 2.33
N LEU A 69 -9.64 -10.88 2.17
CA LEU A 69 -10.58 -10.07 2.95
C LEU A 69 -10.52 -10.45 4.43
N ALA A 70 -10.52 -11.74 4.74
CA ALA A 70 -10.39 -12.23 6.12
C ALA A 70 -9.10 -11.73 6.78
N GLY A 71 -7.99 -11.80 6.06
CA GLY A 71 -6.70 -11.30 6.52
C GLY A 71 -6.68 -9.79 6.76
N LYS A 72 -7.35 -9.00 5.91
CA LYS A 72 -7.48 -7.54 6.08
C LYS A 72 -8.35 -7.18 7.28
N LEU A 73 -9.47 -7.86 7.47
CA LEU A 73 -10.35 -7.67 8.63
C LEU A 73 -9.61 -7.91 9.95
N ALA A 74 -8.94 -9.06 10.06
CA ALA A 74 -8.11 -9.37 11.21
C ALA A 74 -7.00 -8.32 11.40
N ALA A 75 -6.31 -7.93 10.32
CA ALA A 75 -5.20 -6.99 10.41
C ALA A 75 -5.61 -5.55 10.72
N VAL A 76 -6.87 -5.17 10.51
CA VAL A 76 -7.43 -3.89 10.98
C VAL A 76 -7.66 -3.97 12.49
N PHE A 77 -8.30 -5.04 12.98
CA PHE A 77 -8.47 -5.27 14.41
C PHE A 77 -7.12 -5.29 15.15
N ASP A 78 -6.17 -6.07 14.65
CA ASP A 78 -4.83 -6.20 15.24
C ASP A 78 -4.13 -4.85 15.38
N VAL A 79 -4.18 -4.00 14.35
CA VAL A 79 -3.42 -2.73 14.36
C VAL A 79 -4.11 -1.68 15.21
N PHE A 80 -5.41 -1.49 15.02
CA PHE A 80 -6.05 -0.33 15.60
C PHE A 80 -6.61 -0.60 16.99
N ILE A 81 -7.13 -1.80 17.26
CA ILE A 81 -7.72 -2.13 18.55
C ILE A 81 -6.67 -2.81 19.45
N ASP A 82 -6.01 -3.88 18.98
CA ASP A 82 -5.08 -4.64 19.83
C ASP A 82 -3.74 -3.90 20.03
N GLU A 83 -3.13 -3.38 18.96
CA GLU A 83 -1.83 -2.71 19.04
C GLU A 83 -1.94 -1.24 19.50
N MET A 84 -2.92 -0.48 19.00
CA MET A 84 -3.06 0.97 19.27
C MET A 84 -4.08 1.33 20.36
N ASP A 85 -4.88 0.37 20.85
CA ASP A 85 -5.91 0.60 21.88
C ASP A 85 -6.95 1.69 21.49
N VAL A 86 -7.27 1.80 20.20
CA VAL A 86 -8.36 2.66 19.71
C VAL A 86 -9.69 1.99 20.01
N ASP A 87 -10.64 2.74 20.56
CA ASP A 87 -11.94 2.18 20.92
C ASP A 87 -12.77 1.76 19.70
N GLU A 88 -13.61 0.74 19.90
CA GLU A 88 -14.46 0.18 18.83
C GLU A 88 -15.44 1.20 18.22
N GLY A 89 -15.82 2.24 18.97
CA GLY A 89 -16.71 3.31 18.51
C GLY A 89 -16.05 4.13 17.42
N THR A 90 -14.84 4.64 17.69
CA THR A 90 -14.04 5.36 16.70
C THR A 90 -13.73 4.50 15.48
N ILE A 91 -13.39 3.21 15.67
CA ILE A 91 -13.14 2.29 14.55
C ILE A 91 -14.37 2.11 13.65
N ARG A 92 -15.55 2.02 14.24
CA ARG A 92 -16.82 1.93 13.50
C ARG A 92 -17.15 3.21 12.75
N GLU A 93 -16.88 4.36 13.35
CA GLU A 93 -17.10 5.67 12.73
C GLU A 93 -16.15 5.90 11.55
N ILE A 94 -14.87 5.60 11.71
CA ILE A 94 -13.89 5.63 10.61
C ILE A 94 -14.31 4.64 9.53
N GLY A 95 -14.66 3.41 9.90
CA GLY A 95 -15.13 2.37 9.01
C GLY A 95 -14.02 1.65 8.25
N PHE A 96 -14.33 0.43 7.81
CA PHE A 96 -13.34 -0.53 7.33
C PHE A 96 -12.47 -0.02 6.17
N ASP A 97 -13.07 0.63 5.17
CA ASP A 97 -12.35 1.06 3.97
C ASP A 97 -11.25 2.08 4.27
N ARG A 98 -11.52 3.05 5.14
CA ARG A 98 -10.55 4.09 5.52
C ARG A 98 -9.43 3.49 6.35
N LEU A 99 -9.77 2.67 7.35
CA LEU A 99 -8.80 1.94 8.16
C LEU A 99 -7.87 1.07 7.30
N GLN A 100 -8.43 0.32 6.35
CA GLN A 100 -7.65 -0.54 5.45
C GLN A 100 -6.69 0.27 4.55
N MET A 101 -7.01 1.53 4.23
CA MET A 101 -6.13 2.41 3.45
C MET A 101 -4.95 2.93 4.27
N ILE A 102 -5.18 3.32 5.52
CA ILE A 102 -4.13 3.86 6.40
C ILE A 102 -3.33 2.79 7.12
N GLN A 103 -3.85 1.57 7.27
CA GLN A 103 -3.21 0.47 8.00
C GLN A 103 -1.74 0.22 7.62
N PRO A 104 -1.34 0.22 6.32
CA PRO A 104 0.05 0.00 5.96
C PRO A 104 0.97 1.17 6.31
N LEU A 105 0.42 2.39 6.44
CA LEU A 105 1.15 3.60 6.81
C LEU A 105 1.37 3.62 8.32
N VAL A 106 0.31 3.34 9.08
CA VAL A 106 0.33 3.20 10.53
C VAL A 106 1.34 2.14 10.98
N ARG A 107 1.35 0.96 10.35
CA ARG A 107 2.31 -0.10 10.70
C ARG A 107 3.78 0.32 10.55
N LYS A 108 4.09 1.25 9.64
CA LYS A 108 5.45 1.73 9.36
C LYS A 108 5.82 2.99 10.13
N ALA A 109 4.83 3.67 10.69
CA ALA A 109 4.97 4.93 11.38
C ALA A 109 5.39 4.74 12.85
N ASP A 110 6.06 5.78 13.38
CA ASP A 110 6.24 5.99 14.81
C ASP A 110 4.93 6.41 15.47
N TRP A 111 4.86 6.33 16.80
CA TRP A 111 3.62 6.51 17.56
C TRP A 111 2.89 7.83 17.27
N ALA A 112 3.61 8.95 17.22
CA ALA A 112 3.01 10.26 16.94
C ALA A 112 2.32 10.30 15.57
N LEU A 113 2.97 9.74 14.55
CA LEU A 113 2.42 9.71 13.19
C LEU A 113 1.29 8.68 13.05
N ARG A 114 1.26 7.61 13.87
CA ARG A 114 0.15 6.66 13.92
C ARG A 114 -1.16 7.33 14.33
N ASP A 115 -1.13 8.11 15.41
CA ASP A 115 -2.31 8.83 15.92
C ASP A 115 -2.81 9.86 14.88
N GLU A 116 -1.88 10.57 14.24
CA GLU A 116 -2.20 11.50 13.15
C GLU A 116 -2.92 10.80 11.98
N TRP A 117 -2.52 9.57 11.63
CA TRP A 117 -3.20 8.81 10.58
C TRP A 117 -4.61 8.39 10.97
N VAL A 118 -4.84 8.01 12.23
CA VAL A 118 -6.17 7.68 12.74
C VAL A 118 -7.06 8.91 12.68
N GLN A 119 -6.59 10.05 13.19
CA GLN A 119 -7.32 11.33 13.14
C GLN A 119 -7.67 11.74 11.70
N LYS A 120 -6.69 11.66 10.78
CA LYS A 120 -6.93 11.94 9.35
C LYS A 120 -7.99 11.02 8.76
N ALA A 121 -8.01 9.75 9.15
CA ALA A 121 -9.00 8.79 8.65
C ALA A 121 -10.41 9.07 9.19
N GLU A 122 -10.51 9.60 10.40
CA GLU A 122 -11.78 10.02 11.01
C GLU A 122 -12.36 11.25 10.29
N GLU A 123 -11.54 12.29 10.14
CA GLU A 123 -11.97 13.59 9.62
C GLU A 123 -12.15 13.63 8.10
N MET A 124 -11.35 12.87 7.34
CA MET A 124 -11.37 12.96 5.88
C MET A 124 -12.35 11.97 5.22
N PRO A 125 -13.13 12.43 4.23
CA PRO A 125 -13.86 11.53 3.35
C PRO A 125 -12.92 10.56 2.62
N THR A 126 -13.40 9.33 2.36
CA THR A 126 -12.63 8.25 1.73
C THR A 126 -11.89 8.66 0.45
N LYS A 127 -12.51 9.51 -0.39
CA LYS A 127 -11.90 9.98 -1.64
C LYS A 127 -10.72 10.92 -1.37
N ASP A 128 -10.88 11.82 -0.42
CA ASP A 128 -9.89 12.85 -0.11
C ASP A 128 -8.71 12.22 0.64
N LEU A 129 -8.96 11.32 1.59
CA LEU A 129 -7.93 10.53 2.25
C LEU A 129 -7.08 9.75 1.23
N ARG A 130 -7.73 9.13 0.24
CA ARG A 130 -7.04 8.41 -0.83
C ARG A 130 -6.15 9.33 -1.67
N ASN A 131 -6.63 10.54 -1.98
CA ASN A 131 -5.86 11.51 -2.74
C ASN A 131 -4.68 12.03 -1.92
N HIS A 132 -4.91 12.36 -0.64
CA HIS A 132 -3.87 12.76 0.31
C HIS A 132 -2.73 11.75 0.39
N ILE A 133 -3.05 10.46 0.55
CA ILE A 133 -2.06 9.38 0.56
C ILE A 133 -1.31 9.26 -0.77
N LYS A 134 -1.97 9.51 -1.90
CA LYS A 134 -1.33 9.47 -3.22
C LYS A 134 -0.33 10.61 -3.40
N GLU A 135 -0.71 11.83 -3.03
CA GLU A 135 0.18 13.00 -3.11
C GLU A 135 1.37 12.83 -2.17
N LEU A 136 1.18 12.37 -0.94
CA LEU A 136 2.28 12.06 -0.02
C LEU A 136 3.27 11.05 -0.62
N LYS A 137 2.78 9.94 -1.20
CA LYS A 137 3.64 8.95 -1.85
C LYS A 137 4.35 9.48 -3.09
N LYS A 138 3.77 10.48 -3.76
CA LYS A 138 4.38 11.15 -4.90
C LYS A 138 5.48 12.10 -4.42
N GLU A 139 5.22 12.90 -3.40
CA GLU A 139 6.22 13.76 -2.76
C GLU A 139 7.38 12.96 -2.17
N GLU A 140 7.12 11.80 -1.53
CA GLU A 140 8.19 10.91 -1.05
C GLU A 140 9.08 10.44 -2.21
N LYS A 141 8.49 10.04 -3.34
CA LYS A 141 9.26 9.66 -4.55
C LYS A 141 9.98 10.82 -5.21
N GLU A 142 9.45 12.03 -5.10
CA GLU A 142 10.07 13.26 -5.62
C GLU A 142 11.17 13.80 -4.68
N LYS A 143 11.08 13.55 -3.38
CA LYS A 143 12.16 13.83 -2.42
C LYS A 143 13.25 12.76 -2.47
N GLU A 144 12.88 11.53 -2.79
CA GLU A 144 13.79 10.40 -3.08
C GLU A 144 14.18 10.36 -4.57
N ILE A 145 14.43 11.53 -5.20
CA ILE A 145 15.08 11.55 -6.51
C ILE A 145 16.51 11.08 -6.31
N ASP A 146 16.75 9.79 -6.58
CA ASP A 146 18.07 9.19 -6.58
C ASP A 146 18.97 9.93 -7.61
N PRO A 147 20.01 10.67 -7.16
CA PRO A 147 20.89 11.40 -8.07
C PRO A 147 21.57 10.48 -9.10
N LYS A 148 21.80 9.20 -8.74
CA LYS A 148 22.34 8.20 -9.66
C LYS A 148 21.36 7.90 -10.79
N LYS A 149 20.07 7.80 -10.49
CA LYS A 149 19.02 7.58 -11.50
C LYS A 149 18.92 8.78 -12.44
N VAL A 150 18.96 10.00 -11.91
CA VAL A 150 18.98 11.24 -12.72
C VAL A 150 20.18 11.25 -13.67
N PHE A 151 21.38 10.95 -13.15
CA PHE A 151 22.59 10.85 -13.97
C PHE A 151 22.45 9.81 -15.08
N ILE A 152 21.93 8.62 -14.77
CA ILE A 152 21.70 7.56 -15.77
C ILE A 152 20.74 8.04 -16.85
N ASP A 153 19.60 8.60 -16.48
CA ASP A 153 18.59 9.04 -17.46
C ASP A 153 19.11 10.16 -18.36
N GLN A 154 19.81 11.16 -17.81
CA GLN A 154 20.45 12.23 -18.57
C GLN A 154 21.52 11.70 -19.54
N TYR A 155 22.36 10.77 -19.07
CA TYR A 155 23.39 10.17 -19.90
C TYR A 155 22.78 9.36 -21.06
N LEU A 156 21.79 8.52 -20.77
CA LEU A 156 21.12 7.70 -21.78
C LEU A 156 20.40 8.57 -22.81
N GLU A 157 19.67 9.60 -22.39
CA GLU A 157 19.01 10.54 -23.30
C GLU A 157 20.02 11.21 -24.23
N ARG A 158 21.10 11.76 -23.68
CA ARG A 158 22.18 12.37 -24.47
C ARG A 158 22.77 11.37 -25.47
N MET A 159 23.11 10.16 -25.03
CA MET A 159 23.77 9.18 -25.90
C MET A 159 22.84 8.62 -26.97
N THR A 160 21.56 8.38 -26.65
CA THR A 160 20.55 7.99 -27.65
C THR A 160 20.34 9.09 -28.68
N GLY A 161 20.35 10.37 -28.28
CA GLY A 161 20.31 11.51 -29.19
C GLY A 161 21.54 11.61 -30.10
N ILE A 162 22.75 11.50 -29.53
CA ILE A 162 24.02 11.56 -30.29
C ILE A 162 24.12 10.41 -31.31
N LEU A 163 23.77 9.20 -30.90
CA LEU A 163 23.85 8.00 -31.74
C LEU A 163 22.57 7.75 -32.54
N ASN A 164 21.59 8.67 -32.44
CA ASN A 164 20.25 8.62 -33.03
C ASN A 164 19.66 7.20 -33.02
N CYS A 165 19.52 6.62 -31.83
CA CYS A 165 19.13 5.22 -31.68
C CYS A 165 18.28 4.97 -30.44
N SER A 166 17.62 3.81 -30.39
CA SER A 166 16.86 3.38 -29.22
C SER A 166 17.79 3.02 -28.06
N ARG A 167 17.25 2.92 -26.83
CA ARG A 167 18.01 2.45 -25.67
C ARG A 167 18.57 1.02 -25.88
N THR A 168 17.80 0.14 -26.52
CA THR A 168 18.26 -1.22 -26.84
C THR A 168 19.45 -1.19 -27.80
N GLU A 169 19.37 -0.35 -28.82
CA GLU A 169 20.43 -0.19 -29.82
C GLU A 169 21.67 0.49 -29.21
N LEU A 170 21.49 1.43 -28.29
CA LEU A 170 22.58 2.01 -27.51
C LEU A 170 23.34 0.94 -26.71
N ASN A 171 22.65 0.01 -26.05
CA ASN A 171 23.30 -1.08 -25.33
C ASN A 171 24.13 -1.98 -26.25
N TYR A 172 23.62 -2.30 -27.44
CA TYR A 172 24.39 -3.04 -28.46
C TYR A 172 25.66 -2.28 -28.85
N LYS A 173 25.57 -0.98 -29.14
CA LYS A 173 26.73 -0.14 -29.49
C LYS A 173 27.74 0.00 -28.35
N LEU A 174 27.27 0.11 -27.10
CA LEU A 174 28.15 0.14 -25.92
C LEU A 174 28.85 -1.22 -25.73
N ALA A 175 28.16 -2.34 -25.97
CA ALA A 175 28.78 -3.65 -25.92
C ALA A 175 29.91 -3.79 -26.96
N LEU A 176 29.70 -3.31 -28.19
CA LEU A 176 30.75 -3.24 -29.21
C LEU A 176 31.93 -2.34 -28.77
N PHE A 177 31.63 -1.21 -28.13
CA PHE A 177 32.67 -0.29 -27.65
C PHE A 177 33.54 -0.92 -26.55
N PHE A 178 32.95 -1.69 -25.64
CA PHE A 178 33.66 -2.33 -24.53
C PHE A 178 34.21 -3.72 -24.85
N GLN A 179 33.94 -4.30 -26.03
CA GLN A 179 34.25 -5.70 -26.34
C GLN A 179 35.74 -6.06 -26.17
N ASP A 180 36.63 -5.12 -26.52
CA ASP A 180 38.09 -5.28 -26.49
C ASP A 180 38.74 -4.49 -25.33
N ALA A 181 37.94 -3.93 -24.43
CA ALA A 181 38.44 -3.12 -23.33
C ALA A 181 39.03 -4.00 -22.20
N ASP A 182 40.14 -3.56 -21.60
CA ASP A 182 40.71 -4.22 -20.42
C ASP A 182 39.75 -4.06 -19.22
N PRO A 183 39.17 -5.16 -18.69
CA PRO A 183 38.22 -5.09 -17.60
C PRO A 183 38.79 -4.45 -16.32
N GLU A 184 40.07 -4.66 -16.01
CA GLU A 184 40.65 -4.12 -14.77
C GLU A 184 40.90 -2.62 -14.91
N HIS A 185 41.31 -2.15 -16.09
CA HIS A 185 41.35 -0.72 -16.39
C HIS A 185 39.97 -0.07 -16.31
N VAL A 186 38.94 -0.65 -16.96
CA VAL A 186 37.56 -0.14 -16.94
C VAL A 186 37.03 -0.03 -15.51
N LYS A 187 37.24 -1.08 -14.71
CA LYS A 187 36.84 -1.09 -13.29
C LYS A 187 37.50 0.02 -12.48
N ASN A 188 38.79 0.27 -12.68
CA ASN A 188 39.50 1.35 -11.99
C ASN A 188 38.95 2.73 -12.37
N VAL A 189 38.72 2.97 -13.66
CA VAL A 189 38.12 4.22 -14.17
C VAL A 189 36.71 4.42 -13.60
N VAL A 190 35.87 3.38 -13.60
CA VAL A 190 34.52 3.44 -13.03
C VAL A 190 34.57 3.78 -11.53
N ARG A 191 35.45 3.11 -10.77
CA ARG A 191 35.60 3.36 -9.33
C ARG A 191 36.01 4.80 -9.04
N GLU A 192 36.96 5.36 -9.79
CA GLU A 192 37.41 6.74 -9.61
C GLU A 192 36.30 7.75 -9.93
N ARG A 193 35.60 7.56 -11.05
CA ARG A 193 34.47 8.43 -11.45
C ARG A 193 33.31 8.34 -10.47
N GLN A 194 32.98 7.14 -10.00
CA GLN A 194 31.95 6.93 -8.99
C GLN A 194 32.31 7.68 -7.70
N ARG A 195 33.57 7.56 -7.23
CA ARG A 195 34.03 8.28 -6.04
C ARG A 195 33.98 9.79 -6.22
N SER A 196 34.33 10.31 -7.39
CA SER A 196 34.22 11.75 -7.68
C SER A 196 32.77 12.24 -7.63
N PHE A 197 31.86 11.50 -8.28
CA PHE A 197 30.44 11.82 -8.29
C PHE A 197 29.82 11.80 -6.89
N GLU A 198 30.12 10.77 -6.09
CA GLU A 198 29.63 10.68 -4.70
C GLU A 198 30.23 11.79 -3.82
N ASN A 199 31.48 12.21 -4.05
CA ASN A 199 32.07 13.35 -3.34
C ASN A 199 31.45 14.71 -3.72
N GLU A 200 31.04 14.90 -4.97
CA GLU A 200 30.36 16.12 -5.44
C GLU A 200 28.96 16.24 -4.81
N LEU A 201 28.20 15.14 -4.81
CA LEU A 201 26.89 15.09 -4.13
C LEU A 201 27.00 15.45 -2.65
N ASN A 202 27.96 14.86 -1.93
CA ASN A 202 28.14 15.13 -0.50
C ASN A 202 28.56 16.58 -0.20
N LYS A 203 29.20 17.27 -1.16
CA LYS A 203 29.56 18.69 -1.02
C LYS A 203 28.37 19.61 -1.25
N GLU A 204 27.45 19.26 -2.14
CA GLU A 204 26.21 20.01 -2.37
C GLU A 204 25.20 19.85 -1.22
N GLU A 205 25.27 18.73 -0.49
CA GLU A 205 24.44 18.45 0.70
C GLU A 205 24.96 19.07 2.01
N SER A 206 26.18 19.62 2.03
CA SER A 206 26.76 20.30 3.19
C SER A 206 26.62 21.82 3.04
N PRO A 207 25.94 22.54 3.97
CA PRO A 207 25.68 23.98 3.85
C PRO A 207 26.94 24.85 3.90
#